data_AF-A0AAW8AIH6-F1
#
_entry.id   AF-A0AAW8AIH6-F1
#
_cell.length_a   1.000
_cell.length_b   1.000
_cell.length_c   1.000
_cell.angle_alpha   90.00
_cell.angle_beta   90.00
_cell.angle_gamma   90.00
#
_symmetry.space_group_name_H-M   'P 1'
#
loop_
_entity.id
_entity.type
_entity.pdbx_description
1 polymer ?
#
loop_
_entity_poly.entity_id
_entity_poly.type
_entity_poly.pdbx_seq_one_letter_code
_entity_poly.pdbx_strand_id
1 'polypeptide(L)'
;MRYGLGALILVILAFVLGGAWLWILWPAVSLALIKADYFVLGASGFQKRTDGRLTPAARWLYAPYLAAAWINSRLWTRKHPQPD
;
A
#
# COMPACT_ATOMS: atom_id res chain seq x y z
N MET A 1 -9.17 1.20 -11.76
CA MET A 1 -10.32 1.95 -11.20
C MET A 1 -10.57 1.67 -9.70
N ARG A 2 -10.63 0.41 -9.25
CA ARG A 2 -11.12 0.01 -7.91
C ARG A 2 -10.33 0.56 -6.68
N TYR A 3 -9.01 0.70 -6.75
CA TYR A 3 -8.19 1.17 -5.61
C TYR A 3 -8.40 2.64 -5.23
N GLY A 4 -8.81 3.49 -6.17
CA GLY A 4 -9.01 4.92 -5.90
C GLY A 4 -10.23 5.21 -5.02
N LEU A 5 -11.29 4.42 -5.19
CA LEU A 5 -12.50 4.53 -4.36
C LEU A 5 -12.24 4.08 -2.93
N GLY A 6 -11.47 3.00 -2.74
CA GLY A 6 -11.06 2.55 -1.42
C GLY A 6 -10.25 3.61 -0.66
N ALA A 7 -9.27 4.23 -1.31
CA ALA A 7 -8.50 5.32 -0.70
C ALA A 7 -9.39 6.51 -0.30
N LEU A 8 -10.37 6.88 -1.14
CA LEU A 8 -11.28 7.98 -0.85
C LEU A 8 -12.17 7.69 0.37
N ILE A 9 -12.70 6.47 0.47
CA ILE A 9 -13.51 6.04 1.62
C ILE A 9 -12.69 6.11 2.91
N LEU A 10 -11.44 5.64 2.88
CA LEU A 10 -10.54 5.69 4.03
C LEU A 10 -10.24 7.13 4.46
N VAL A 11 -10.04 8.05 3.50
CA VAL A 11 -9.86 9.48 3.79
C VAL A 11 -11.10 10.07 4.45
N ILE A 12 -12.29 9.84 3.89
CA ILE A 12 -13.55 10.36 4.44
C ILE A 12 -13.75 9.84 5.87
N LEU A 13 -13.55 8.53 6.10
CA LEU A 13 -13.71 7.92 7.42
C LEU A 13 -12.74 8.51 8.46
N ALA A 14 -11.49 8.77 8.06
CA ALA A 14 -10.47 9.36 8.93
C ALA A 14 -10.87 10.76 9.40
N PHE A 15 -11.39 11.61 8.50
CA PHE A 15 -11.81 12.97 8.85
C PHE A 15 -13.14 13.02 9.61
N VAL A 16 -14.08 12.11 9.32
CA VAL A 16 -15.39 12.06 10.02
C VAL A 16 -15.23 11.59 11.46
N LEU A 17 -14.41 10.57 11.71
CA LEU A 17 -14.26 10.00 13.05
C LEU A 17 -13.18 10.69 13.90
N GLY A 18 -12.19 11.32 13.25
CA GLY A 18 -11.14 12.11 13.91
C GLY A 18 -10.29 11.31 14.91
N GLY A 19 -9.45 12.03 15.67
CA GLY A 19 -8.61 11.44 16.72
C GLY A 19 -7.72 10.30 16.22
N ALA A 20 -7.86 9.12 16.81
CA ALA A 20 -7.09 7.93 16.42
C ALA A 20 -7.39 7.46 14.98
N TRP A 21 -8.56 7.78 14.42
CA TRP A 21 -8.93 7.38 13.05
C TRP A 21 -8.13 8.11 11.98
N LEU A 22 -7.45 9.22 12.31
CA LEU A 22 -6.51 9.89 11.40
C LEU A 22 -5.34 8.97 11.00
N TRP A 23 -5.02 7.94 11.79
CA TRP A 23 -4.03 6.93 11.41
C TRP A 23 -4.41 6.15 10.14
N ILE A 24 -5.70 6.11 9.77
CA ILE A 24 -6.16 5.50 8.51
C ILE A 24 -5.71 6.29 7.28
N LEU A 25 -5.31 7.55 7.42
CA LEU A 25 -4.73 8.30 6.30
C LEU A 25 -3.45 7.64 5.78
N TRP A 26 -2.69 6.97 6.64
CA TRP A 26 -1.47 6.29 6.23
C TRP A 26 -1.71 5.15 5.22
N PRO A 27 -2.57 4.15 5.46
CA PRO A 27 -2.94 3.18 4.45
C PRO A 27 -3.66 3.79 3.23
N ALA A 28 -4.45 4.86 3.42
CA ALA A 28 -5.11 5.54 2.30
C ALA A 28 -4.10 6.15 1.32
N VAL A 29 -3.10 6.89 1.83
CA VAL A 29 -2.00 7.46 1.05
C VAL A 29 -1.20 6.36 0.37
N SER A 30 -0.90 5.28 1.07
CA SER A 30 -0.19 4.12 0.51
C SER A 30 -0.88 3.56 -0.74
N LEU A 31 -2.21 3.34 -0.67
CA LEU A 31 -3.00 2.85 -1.81
C LEU A 31 -3.09 3.87 -2.94
N ALA A 32 -3.18 5.16 -2.61
CA ALA A 32 -3.21 6.23 -3.62
C ALA A 32 -1.89 6.28 -4.40
N LEU A 33 -0.74 6.17 -3.71
CA LEU A 33 0.58 6.13 -4.34
C LEU A 33 0.74 4.91 -5.23
N ILE A 34 0.36 3.71 -4.77
CA ILE A 34 0.38 2.49 -5.62
C ILE A 34 -0.41 2.72 -6.92
N LYS A 35 -1.60 3.32 -6.82
CA LYS A 35 -2.41 3.64 -8.00
C LYS A 35 -1.71 4.65 -8.92
N ALA A 36 -1.09 5.69 -8.35
CA ALA A 36 -0.35 6.69 -9.12
C ALA A 36 0.88 6.08 -9.82
N ASP A 37 1.59 5.16 -9.16
CA ASP A 37 2.71 4.43 -9.75
C ASP A 37 2.27 3.60 -10.95
N TYR A 38 1.18 2.84 -10.83
CA TYR A 38 0.71 2.04 -11.95
C TYR A 38 0.09 2.86 -13.10
N PHE A 39 -0.42 4.07 -12.82
CA PHE A 39 -1.17 4.84 -13.82
C PHE A 39 -0.34 5.95 -14.50
N VAL A 40 0.59 6.58 -13.77
CA VAL A 40 1.32 7.77 -14.24
C VAL A 40 2.84 7.59 -14.14
N LEU A 41 3.34 7.18 -12.97
CA LEU A 41 4.79 7.24 -12.69
C LEU A 41 5.56 5.98 -13.16
N GLY A 42 4.86 4.89 -13.43
CA GLY A 42 5.44 3.60 -13.78
C GLY A 42 6.33 3.04 -12.67
N ALA A 43 7.27 2.16 -13.06
CA ALA A 43 8.21 1.53 -12.14
C ALA A 43 9.10 2.53 -11.37
N SER A 44 9.29 3.74 -11.90
CA SER A 44 10.10 4.79 -11.28
C SER A 44 9.46 5.37 -10.01
N GLY A 45 8.13 5.38 -9.94
CA GLY A 45 7.37 5.92 -8.80
C GLY A 45 7.62 5.17 -7.48
N PHE A 46 7.92 3.87 -7.57
CA PHE A 46 8.32 3.07 -6.42
C PHE A 46 9.67 3.47 -5.81
N GLN A 47 10.47 4.30 -6.50
CA GLN A 47 11.81 4.70 -6.07
C GLN A 47 12.69 3.50 -5.69
N LYS A 48 12.73 2.48 -6.55
CA LYS A 48 13.63 1.35 -6.35
C LYS A 48 15.07 1.81 -6.58
N ARG A 49 15.96 1.46 -5.66
CA ARG A 49 17.41 1.65 -5.75
C ARG A 49 18.02 0.57 -6.67
N THR A 50 19.30 0.74 -7.00
CA THR A 50 20.07 -0.21 -7.82
C THR A 50 20.20 -1.60 -7.22
N ASP A 51 20.00 -1.75 -5.91
CA ASP A 51 19.95 -3.03 -5.19
C ASP A 51 18.56 -3.71 -5.25
N GLY A 52 17.61 -3.14 -6.00
CA GLY A 52 16.24 -3.64 -6.14
C GLY A 52 15.33 -3.34 -4.95
N ARG A 53 15.83 -2.67 -3.90
CA ARG A 53 15.06 -2.32 -2.70
C ARG A 53 14.43 -0.94 -2.85
N LEU A 54 13.29 -0.72 -2.19
CA LEU A 54 12.69 0.61 -2.07
C LEU A 54 13.61 1.54 -1.26
N THR A 55 13.61 2.84 -1.56
CA THR A 55 14.21 3.82 -0.66
C THR A 55 13.59 3.74 0.75
N PRO A 56 14.30 4.16 1.82
CA PRO A 56 13.74 4.17 3.17
C PRO A 56 12.41 4.96 3.27
N ALA A 57 12.33 6.09 2.56
CA ALA A 57 11.11 6.91 2.51
C ALA A 57 9.95 6.18 1.83
N ALA A 58 10.18 5.62 0.64
CA ALA A 58 9.17 4.83 -0.06
C ALA A 58 8.73 3.63 0.79
N ARG A 59 9.66 2.95 1.46
CA ARG A 59 9.34 1.83 2.33
C ARG A 59 8.38 2.21 3.46
N TRP A 60 8.54 3.39 4.07
CA TRP A 60 7.62 3.90 5.10
C TRP A 60 6.26 4.32 4.52
N LEU A 61 6.24 4.96 3.36
CA LEU A 61 4.99 5.33 2.67
C LEU A 61 4.19 4.09 2.24
N TYR A 62 4.88 3.04 1.77
CA TYR A 62 4.26 1.79 1.35
C TYR A 62 4.09 0.76 2.47
N ALA A 63 4.60 1.02 3.68
CA ALA A 63 4.60 0.05 4.78
C ALA A 63 3.24 -0.62 5.07
N PRO A 64 2.10 0.10 5.15
CA PRO A 64 0.81 -0.54 5.42
C PRO A 64 0.38 -1.46 4.26
N TYR A 65 0.64 -1.07 3.01
CA TYR A 65 0.41 -1.93 1.85
C TYR A 65 1.33 -3.17 1.87
N LEU A 66 2.62 -2.98 2.15
CA LEU A 66 3.60 -4.07 2.23
C LEU A 66 3.26 -5.06 3.35
N ALA A 67 2.81 -4.58 4.50
CA ALA A 67 2.35 -5.42 5.60
C ALA A 67 1.14 -6.27 5.19
N ALA A 68 0.14 -5.66 4.55
CA ALA A 68 -1.02 -6.37 4.03
C ALA A 68 -0.62 -7.42 2.98
N ALA A 69 0.27 -7.07 2.04
CA ALA A 69 0.78 -7.99 1.03
C ALA A 69 1.54 -9.17 1.65
N TRP A 70 2.36 -8.91 2.67
CA TRP A 70 3.08 -9.94 3.41
C TRP A 70 2.13 -10.89 4.15
N ILE A 71 1.13 -10.35 4.87
CA ILE A 71 0.10 -11.15 5.54
C ILE A 71 -0.63 -12.02 4.52
N ASN A 72 -1.07 -11.43 3.40
CA ASN A 72 -1.76 -12.16 2.32
C ASN A 72 -0.89 -13.30 1.78
N SER A 73 0.39 -13.04 1.49
CA SER A 73 1.30 -14.09 1.02
C SER A 73 1.46 -15.22 2.04
N ARG A 74 1.49 -14.91 3.35
CA ARG A 74 1.63 -15.92 4.39
C ARG A 74 0.36 -16.74 4.58
N LEU A 75 -0.81 -16.11 4.46
CA LEU A 75 -2.09 -16.80 4.50
C LEU A 75 -2.29 -17.70 3.28
N TRP A 76 -1.87 -17.24 2.10
CA TRP A 76 -1.94 -18.01 0.86
C TRP A 76 -1.00 -19.22 0.88
N THR A 77 0.28 -19.00 1.21
CA THR A 77 1.28 -20.09 1.30
C THR A 77 0.98 -21.10 2.42
N ARG A 78 0.20 -20.72 3.44
CA ARG A 78 -0.32 -21.67 4.43
C ARG A 78 -1.30 -22.67 3.84
N LYS A 79 -2.08 -22.29 2.82
CA LYS A 79 -3.05 -23.16 2.14
C LYS A 79 -2.47 -23.85 0.91
N HIS A 80 -1.44 -23.27 0.29
CA HIS A 80 -0.73 -23.81 -0.88
C HIS A 80 0.78 -23.78 -0.63
N PRO A 81 1.33 -24.76 0.10
CA PRO A 81 2.75 -24.79 0.46
C PRO A 81 3.66 -25.26 -0.69
N GLN A 82 3.13 -25.85 -1.76
CA GLN A 82 3.90 -26.23 -2.94
C GLN A 82 3.71 -25.19 -4.06
N PRO A 83 4.79 -24.78 -4.74
CA PRO A 83 4.68 -24.02 -5.98
C PRO A 83 4.12 -24.96 -7.06
N ASP A 84 3.07 -24.51 -7.76
CA ASP A 84 2.51 -25.18 -8.94
C ASP A 84 3.52 -25.20 -10.10
#